data_AF-A0A7K1ELM9-F1
#
_entry.id   AF-A0A7K1ELM9-F1
#
_cell.length_a   1.000
_cell.length_b   1.000
_cell.length_c   1.000
_cell.angle_alpha   90.00
_cell.angle_beta   90.00
_cell.angle_gamma   90.00
#
_symmetry.space_group_name_H-M   'P 1'
#
loop_
_entity.id
_entity.type
_entity.pdbx_description
1 polymer ?
#
loop_
_entity_poly.entity_id
_entity_poly.type
_entity_poly.pdbx_seq_one_letter_code
_entity_poly.pdbx_strand_id
1 'polypeptide(L)' 'MISALLAAGGSLDYGAIFLDLALILIIAKAAAEVSERVGVPAVIGEIVAGIMIGPSLLGLVEPSDAIRVLAEVGVII' A
#
# COMPACT_ATOMS: atom_id res chain seq x y z
N MET A 1 -12.96 22.41 24.73
CA MET A 1 -11.65 21.77 25.03
C MET A 1 -11.79 20.28 25.37
N ILE A 2 -12.76 19.84 26.19
CA ILE A 2 -13.01 18.40 26.43
C ILE A 2 -13.57 17.66 25.19
N SER A 3 -14.32 18.35 24.33
CA SER A 3 -14.85 17.82 23.07
C SER A 3 -13.79 17.50 22.00
N ALA A 4 -12.61 18.14 22.05
CA ALA A 4 -11.50 17.83 21.14
C ALA A 4 -10.74 16.55 21.55
N LEU A 5 -10.77 16.19 22.84
CA LEU A 5 -10.13 15.00 23.37
C LEU A 5 -10.95 13.72 23.08
N LEU A 6 -12.27 13.84 23.00
CA LEU A 6 -13.17 12.73 22.60
C LEU A 6 -13.12 12.43 21.09
N ALA A 7 -12.78 13.43 20.25
CA ALA A 7 -12.53 13.23 18.82
C ALA A 7 -11.15 12.59 18.53
N ALA A 8 -10.24 12.60 19.51
CA ALA A 8 -8.89 12.05 19.39
C ALA A 8 -8.84 10.51 19.57
N GLY A 9 -9.98 9.88 19.84
CA GLY A 9 -10.14 8.42 19.73
C GLY A 9 -10.36 8.05 18.26
N GLY A 10 -9.37 8.28 17.40
CA GLY A 10 -9.41 7.78 16.03
C GLY A 10 -9.49 6.27 16.07
N SER A 11 -10.67 5.71 15.79
CA SER A 11 -10.82 4.28 15.55
C SER A 11 -9.86 3.91 14.43
N LEU A 12 -8.89 3.03 14.71
CA LEU A 12 -8.09 2.42 13.66
C LEU A 12 -9.07 1.69 12.74
N ASP A 13 -9.29 2.22 11.54
CA ASP A 13 -10.12 1.57 10.55
C ASP A 13 -9.33 0.41 9.95
N TYR A 14 -9.37 -0.72 10.65
CA TYR A 14 -8.76 -1.96 10.20
C TYR A 14 -9.27 -2.37 8.82
N GLY A 15 -10.53 -2.05 8.50
CA GLY A 15 -11.13 -2.35 7.20
C GLY A 15 -10.40 -1.61 6.08
N ALA A 16 -10.17 -0.30 6.26
CA ALA A 16 -9.39 0.50 5.31
C ALA A 16 -7.96 -0.05 5.14
N ILE A 17 -7.27 -0.38 6.24
CA ILE A 17 -5.89 -0.91 6.18
C ILE A 17 -5.83 -2.24 5.41
N PHE A 18 -6.74 -3.17 5.68
CA PHE A 18 -6.76 -4.46 4.98
C PHE A 18 -7.17 -4.31 3.50
N LEU A 19 -8.04 -3.35 3.18
CA LEU A 19 -8.41 -3.04 1.81
C LEU A 19 -7.21 -2.49 1.03
N ASP A 20 -6.48 -1.53 1.61
CA ASP A 20 -5.26 -0.96 1.03
C ASP A 20 -4.21 -2.04 0.80
N LEU A 21 -3.98 -2.90 1.81
CA LEU A 21 -3.03 -4.01 1.69
C LEU A 21 -3.46 -5.01 0.60
N ALA A 22 -4.75 -5.35 0.52
CA ALA A 22 -5.27 -6.24 -0.52
C ALA A 22 -5.07 -5.63 -1.92
N LEU A 23 -5.35 -4.34 -2.09
CA LEU A 23 -5.12 -3.63 -3.34
C LEU A 23 -3.64 -3.61 -3.72
N ILE A 24 -2.75 -3.29 -2.77
CA ILE A 24 -1.29 -3.33 -2.99
C ILE A 24 -0.87 -4.73 -3.49
N LEU A 25 -1.25 -5.79 -2.77
CA LEU A 25 -0.81 -7.15 -3.10
C LEU A 25 -1.35 -7.64 -4.45
N ILE A 26 -2.63 -7.40 -4.73
CA ILE A 26 -3.26 -7.83 -6.00
C ILE A 26 -2.59 -7.12 -7.18
N ILE A 27 -2.43 -5.79 -7.10
CA ILE A 27 -1.89 -5.00 -8.20
C ILE A 27 -0.39 -5.26 -8.37
N ALA A 28 0.37 -5.35 -7.27
CA ALA A 28 1.79 -5.69 -7.32
C ALA A 28 2.02 -7.08 -7.95
N LYS A 29 1.25 -8.11 -7.53
CA LYS A 29 1.39 -9.45 -8.10
C LYS A 29 1.00 -9.51 -9.58
N ALA A 30 -0.06 -8.80 -9.97
CA ALA A 30 -0.47 -8.71 -11.37
C ALA A 30 0.62 -8.02 -12.21
N ALA A 31 1.21 -6.94 -11.72
CA ALA A 31 2.29 -6.24 -12.40
C ALA A 31 3.59 -7.06 -12.47
N ALA A 32 3.95 -7.76 -11.39
CA ALA A 32 5.09 -8.68 -11.36
C ALA A 32 4.97 -9.75 -12.45
N GLU A 33 3.81 -10.40 -12.55
CA GLU A 33 3.52 -11.42 -13.56
C GLU A 33 3.63 -10.86 -14.98
N VAL A 34 3.12 -9.65 -15.22
CA VAL A 34 3.24 -8.96 -16.51
C VAL A 34 4.71 -8.63 -16.82
N SER A 35 5.46 -8.13 -15.84
CA SER A 35 6.88 -7.79 -15.99
C SER A 35 7.73 -9.01 -16.33
N GLU A 36 7.52 -10.13 -15.63
CA GLU A 36 8.21 -11.38 -15.91
C GLU A 36 7.92 -11.89 -17.34
N ARG A 37 6.66 -11.76 -17.79
CA ARG A 37 6.27 -12.14 -19.16
C ARG A 37 6.94 -11.32 -20.25
N VAL A 38 7.26 -10.06 -19.97
CA VAL A 38 7.98 -9.18 -20.93
C VAL A 38 9.51 -9.20 -20.75
N GLY A 39 10.03 -10.05 -19.86
CA GLY A 39 11.47 -10.23 -19.65
C GLY A 39 12.12 -9.18 -18.74
N VAL A 40 11.33 -8.47 -17.93
CA VAL A 40 11.81 -7.48 -16.95
C VAL A 40 11.73 -8.12 -15.55
N PRO A 41 12.67 -7.83 -14.63
CA PRO A 41 12.59 -8.33 -13.26
C PRO A 41 11.27 -7.96 -12.58
N ALA A 42 10.64 -8.91 -11.87
CA ALA A 42 9.35 -8.75 -11.19
C ALA A 42 9.28 -7.48 -10.32
N VAL A 43 10.34 -7.20 -9.56
CA VAL A 43 10.45 -6.05 -8.65
C VAL A 43 10.23 -4.72 -9.37
N ILE A 44 10.62 -4.60 -10.65
CA ILE A 44 10.36 -3.38 -11.43
C ILE A 44 8.86 -3.19 -11.65
N GLY A 45 8.13 -4.28 -11.95
CA GLY A 45 6.67 -4.27 -12.08
C GLY A 45 5.98 -3.88 -10.79
N GLU A 46 6.44 -4.41 -9.66
CA GLU A 46 5.91 -4.11 -8.31
C GLU A 46 6.11 -2.63 -7.94
N ILE A 47 7.28 -2.07 -8.22
CA ILE A 47 7.57 -0.64 -7.98
C ILE A 47 6.64 0.24 -8.84
N VAL A 48 6.50 -0.10 -10.14
CA VAL A 48 5.59 0.64 -11.04
C VAL A 48 4.14 0.54 -10.56
N ALA A 49 3.69 -0.64 -10.14
CA ALA A 49 2.38 -0.84 -9.51
C ALA A 49 2.17 0.08 -8.30
N GLY A 50 3.14 0.13 -7.39
CA GLY A 50 3.10 1.00 -6.22
C GLY A 50 3.01 2.48 -6.58
N ILE A 51 3.77 2.94 -7.58
CA ILE A 51 3.71 4.33 -8.06
C ILE A 51 2.34 4.63 -8.69
N MET A 52 1.75 3.69 -9.44
CA MET A 52 0.44 3.85 -10.08
C MET A 52 -0.68 3.98 -9.05
N ILE A 53 -0.77 3.08 -8.07
CA ILE A 53 -1.87 3.08 -7.10
C ILE A 53 -1.66 4.08 -5.96
N GLY A 54 -0.41 4.47 -5.71
CA GLY A 54 -0.04 5.40 -4.65
C GLY A 54 -0.47 6.85 -4.94
N PRO A 55 -0.21 7.76 -3.98
CA PRO A 55 -0.62 9.16 -4.06
C PRO A 55 0.04 9.94 -5.20
N SER A 56 1.14 9.42 -5.77
CA SER A 56 1.85 10.05 -6.88
C SER A 56 1.09 10.01 -8.21
N LEU A 57 0.12 9.10 -8.38
CA LEU A 57 -0.66 8.97 -9.61
C LEU A 57 -2.17 8.86 -9.34
N LEU A 58 -2.68 7.67 -8.98
CA LEU A 58 -4.13 7.45 -8.84
C LEU A 58 -4.66 7.81 -7.45
N GLY A 59 -3.80 7.83 -6.42
CA GLY A 59 -4.21 8.13 -5.04
C GLY A 59 -5.22 7.15 -4.47
N LEU A 60 -5.16 5.88 -4.89
CA LEU A 60 -6.07 4.83 -4.41
C LEU A 60 -5.68 4.30 -3.03
N VAL A 61 -4.40 4.42 -2.67
CA VAL A 61 -3.86 3.96 -1.40
C VAL A 61 -3.12 5.10 -0.73
N GLU A 62 -3.45 5.37 0.54
CA GLU A 62 -2.78 6.38 1.34
C GLU A 62 -1.69 5.78 2.26
N PRO A 63 -0.57 6.50 2.47
CA PRO A 63 0.44 6.06 3.41
C PRO A 63 -0.10 6.07 4.84
N SER A 64 -0.12 4.90 5.48
CA SER A 64 -0.40 4.76 6.92
C SER A 64 0.80 4.18 7.66
N ASP A 65 0.86 4.37 8.98
CA ASP A 65 1.94 3.82 9.81
C ASP A 65 2.00 2.29 9.71
N ALA A 66 0.83 1.63 9.64
CA ALA A 66 0.76 0.19 9.46
C ALA A 66 1.39 -0.27 8.13
N ILE A 67 1.05 0.40 7.02
CA ILE A 67 1.62 0.08 5.70
C ILE A 67 3.13 0.36 5.66
N ARG A 68 3.62 1.41 6.33
CA ARG A 68 5.05 1.70 6.43
C ARG A 68 5.83 0.59 7.15
N VAL A 69 5.33 0.14 8.30
CA VAL A 69 5.96 -0.97 9.04
C VAL A 69 5.96 -2.25 8.20
N LEU A 70 4.87 -2.55 7.50
CA LEU A 70 4.79 -3.71 6.61
C LEU A 70 5.77 -3.58 5.42
N ALA A 71 5.93 -2.39 4.85
CA ALA A 71 6.88 -2.14 3.77
C ALA A 71 8.34 -2.30 4.24
N GLU A 72 8.69 -1.82 5.43
CA GLU A 72 10.02 -2.03 6.02
C GLU A 72 10.32 -3.53 6.20
N VAL A 73 9.35 -4.29 6.73
CA VAL A 73 9.46 -5.75 6.84
C VAL A 73 9.67 -6.39 5.46
N GLY A 74 8.93 -5.94 4.45
CA GLY A 74 9.05 -6.42 3.07
C GLY A 74 10.41 -6.18 2.42
N VAL A 75 11.13 -5.12 2.79
CA VAL A 75 12.48 -4.82 2.29
C VAL A 75 13.56 -5.67 2.97
N ILE A 76 13.32 -6.13 4.20
CA ILE A 76 14.30 -6.90 4.99
C ILE A 76 14.32 -8.38 4.57
N ILE A 77 13.20 -8.91 4.09
CA ILE A 77 13.03 -10.31 3.70
C ILE A 77 13.43 -10.57 2.24
#